data_AF-A0A5N0V584-F1
#
_entry.id   AF-A0A5N0V584-F1
#
_cell.length_a   1.000
_cell.length_b   1.000
_cell.length_c   1.000
_cell.angle_alpha   90.00
_cell.angle_beta   90.00
_cell.angle_gamma   90.00
#
_symmetry.space_group_name_H-M   'P 1'
#
loop_
_entity.id
_entity.type
_entity.pdbx_description
1 polymer ?
#
loop_
_entity_poly.entity_id
_entity_poly.type
_entity_poly.pdbx_seq_one_letter_code
_entity_poly.pdbx_strand_id
1 'polypeptide(L)' 'MRAKFLGKDPESQEGQSPTLFATDRTDRITYIAQGWRVTDPEVLADVGPVPAHETLIEIPEDVLKFYARRYLQDGGER' A
#
# COMPACT_ATOMS: atom_id res chain seq x y z
N MET A 1 -3.47 1.45 -17.74
CA MET A 1 -2.85 1.35 -16.42
C MET A 1 -2.23 -0.02 -16.27
N ARG A 2 -0.95 -0.06 -15.94
CA ARG A 2 -0.18 -1.23 -15.53
C ARG A 2 0.47 -0.94 -14.18
N ALA A 3 0.57 -1.97 -13.34
CA ALA A 3 1.23 -1.91 -12.04
C ALA A 3 2.72 -2.26 -12.20
N LYS A 4 3.59 -1.41 -11.68
CA LYS A 4 5.04 -1.62 -11.57
C LYS A 4 5.39 -1.80 -10.11
N PHE A 5 5.98 -2.94 -9.78
CA PHE A 5 6.41 -3.27 -8.42
C PHE A 5 7.42 -2.23 -7.90
N LEU A 6 7.16 -1.68 -6.71
CA LEU A 6 8.04 -0.74 -6.04
C LEU A 6 8.84 -1.40 -4.91
N GLY A 7 8.24 -2.38 -4.25
CA GLY A 7 8.85 -3.06 -3.12
C GLY A 7 7.87 -3.98 -2.43
N LYS A 8 8.41 -4.73 -1.47
CA LYS A 8 7.67 -5.51 -0.48
C LYS A 8 8.44 -5.40 0.84
N ASP A 9 7.82 -5.78 1.94
CA ASP A 9 8.53 -5.95 3.20
C ASP A 9 9.71 -6.93 3.03
N PRO A 10 10.97 -6.51 3.30
CA PRO A 10 12.13 -7.40 3.21
C PRO A 10 12.10 -8.52 4.26
N GLU A 11 11.36 -8.37 5.37
CA GLU A 11 11.21 -9.39 6.40
C GLU A 11 10.05 -10.36 6.13
N SER A 12 9.25 -10.12 5.08
CA SER A 12 8.18 -11.04 4.70
C SER A 12 8.74 -12.33 4.07
N GLN A 13 8.63 -13.43 4.82
CA GLN A 13 8.79 -14.79 4.30
C GLN A 13 7.67 -15.17 3.32
N GLU A 14 7.91 -16.21 2.54
CA GLU A 14 7.19 -16.57 1.31
C GLU A 14 5.65 -16.45 1.41
N GLY A 15 5.07 -15.59 0.56
CA GLY A 15 3.64 -15.61 0.23
C GLY A 15 2.75 -14.54 0.84
N GLN A 16 3.25 -13.58 1.63
CA GLN A 16 2.37 -12.63 2.32
C GLN A 16 2.71 -11.15 2.09
N SER A 17 1.64 -10.35 2.06
CA SER A 17 1.59 -8.90 2.02
C SER A 17 2.47 -8.23 3.10
N PRO A 18 2.74 -6.91 3.03
CA PRO A 18 2.25 -5.93 2.05
C PRO A 18 3.20 -5.66 0.88
N THR A 19 2.62 -5.30 -0.26
CA THR A 19 3.33 -4.96 -1.51
C THR A 19 2.78 -3.65 -2.08
N LEU A 20 3.65 -2.77 -2.56
CA LEU A 20 3.24 -1.52 -3.22
C LEU A 20 3.66 -1.53 -4.69
N PHE A 21 2.80 -0.96 -5.52
CA PHE A 21 3.03 -0.78 -6.94
C PHE A 21 2.79 0.68 -7.32
N ALA A 22 3.63 1.22 -8.21
CA ALA A 22 3.32 2.44 -8.94
C ALA A 22 2.50 2.08 -10.16
N THR A 23 1.62 2.99 -10.57
CA THR A 23 0.94 2.85 -11.85
C THR A 23 1.67 3.63 -12.94
N ASP A 24 1.67 3.12 -14.17
CA ASP A 24 2.19 3.82 -15.36
C ASP A 24 1.27 4.91 -15.92
N ARG A 25 0.30 5.38 -15.14
CA ARG A 25 -0.63 6.44 -15.55
C ARG A 25 0.14 7.72 -15.88
N THR A 26 -0.27 8.39 -16.96
CA THR A 26 0.31 9.68 -17.38
C THR A 26 -0.55 10.88 -16.97
N ASP A 27 -1.82 10.66 -16.61
CA ASP A 27 -2.77 11.70 -16.24
C ASP A 27 -2.70 12.09 -14.75
N ARG A 28 -2.31 11.15 -13.89
CA ARG A 28 -2.11 11.38 -12.45
C ARG A 28 -1.23 10.29 -11.85
N ILE A 29 -0.52 10.64 -10.80
CA ILE A 29 0.27 9.69 -10.02
C ILE A 29 -0.67 8.90 -9.10
N THR A 30 -0.70 7.59 -9.27
CA THR A 30 -1.45 6.68 -8.39
C THR A 30 -0.58 5.49 -7.97
N TYR A 31 -0.87 4.96 -6.79
CA TYR A 31 -0.24 3.77 -6.24
C TYR A 31 -1.29 2.70 -5.96
N ILE A 32 -0.88 1.44 -5.98
CA ILE A 32 -1.70 0.29 -5.59
C ILE A 32 -0.99 -0.37 -4.42
N ALA A 33 -1.70 -0.51 -3.31
CA ALA A 33 -1.24 -1.25 -2.15
C ALA A 33 -1.98 -2.60 -2.07
N GLN A 34 -1.22 -3.66 -1.81
CA GLN A 34 -1.72 -4.98 -1.45
C GLN A 34 -1.37 -5.22 0.01
N GLY A 35 -2.36 -5.55 0.83
CA GLY A 35 -2.25 -5.72 2.27
C GLY A 35 -3.15 -6.85 2.77
N TRP A 36 -3.31 -6.98 4.08
CA TRP A 36 -4.32 -7.87 4.66
C TRP A 36 -5.64 -7.13 4.79
N ARG A 37 -6.75 -7.73 4.37
CA ARG A 37 -8.06 -7.11 4.52
C ARG A 37 -8.40 -6.96 6.00
N VAL A 38 -8.77 -5.75 6.42
CA VAL A 38 -9.28 -5.50 7.77
C VAL A 38 -10.63 -6.20 7.90
N THR A 39 -10.74 -7.07 8.89
CA THR A 39 -11.98 -7.83 9.19
C THR A 39 -12.45 -7.66 10.62
N ASP A 40 -11.67 -6.98 11.45
CA ASP A 40 -12.00 -6.71 12.84
C ASP A 40 -13.19 -5.73 12.92
N PRO A 41 -14.32 -6.13 13.54
CA PRO A 41 -15.52 -5.30 13.58
C PRO A 41 -15.37 -4.03 14.41
N GLU A 42 -14.50 -4.01 15.43
CA GLU A 42 -14.25 -2.80 16.24
C GLU A 42 -13.46 -1.78 15.41
N VAL A 43 -12.42 -2.23 14.71
CA VAL A 43 -11.65 -1.37 13.79
C VAL A 43 -12.53 -0.84 12.65
N LEU A 44 -13.40 -1.69 12.09
CA LEU A 44 -14.34 -1.26 11.06
C LEU A 44 -15.36 -0.23 11.59
N ALA A 45 -15.80 -0.36 12.83
CA ALA A 45 -16.70 0.61 13.47
C ALA A 45 -16.01 1.96 13.69
N ASP A 46 -14.73 1.97 14.08
CA ASP A 46 -13.93 3.18 14.27
C ASP A 46 -13.73 3.97 12.96
N VAL A 47 -13.50 3.27 11.85
CA VAL A 47 -13.37 3.90 10.52
C VAL A 47 -14.73 4.35 9.98
N GLY A 48 -15.79 3.61 10.29
CA GLY A 48 -17.15 3.89 9.86
C GLY A 48 -17.53 3.24 8.53
N PRO A 49 -18.60 3.72 7.86
CA PRO A 49 -19.16 3.05 6.69
C PRO A 49 -18.21 3.07 5.48
N VAL A 50 -17.82 1.89 5.02
CA VAL A 50 -16.99 1.70 3.82
C VAL A 50 -17.88 1.41 2.60
N PRO A 51 -17.79 2.18 1.51
CA PRO A 51 -18.51 1.90 0.27
C PRO A 51 -18.19 0.51 -0.29
N ALA A 52 -19.16 -0.12 -0.97
CA ALA A 52 -19.01 -1.48 -1.50
C ALA A 52 -17.88 -1.65 -2.54
N HIS A 53 -17.39 -0.56 -3.13
CA HIS A 53 -16.29 -0.57 -4.08
C HIS A 53 -14.92 -0.30 -3.42
N GLU A 54 -14.89 -0.19 -2.09
CA GLU A 54 -13.69 0.04 -1.30
C GLU A 54 -13.40 -1.15 -0.39
N THR A 55 -12.15 -1.29 0.02
CA THR A 55 -11.72 -2.24 1.04
C THR A 55 -10.67 -1.58 1.92
N LEU A 56 -10.70 -1.89 3.20
CA LEU A 56 -9.65 -1.49 4.12
C LEU A 56 -8.59 -2.59 4.17
N ILE A 57 -7.33 -2.20 4.09
CA ILE A 57 -6.19 -3.10 4.23
C ILE A 57 -5.25 -2.60 5.31
N GLU A 58 -4.69 -3.53 6.06
CA GLU A 58 -3.63 -3.28 7.02
C GLU A 58 -2.27 -3.28 6.31
N ILE A 59 -1.45 -2.28 6.64
CA ILE A 59 -0.10 -2.10 6.10
C ILE A 59 0.84 -1.86 7.28
N PRO A 60 1.80 -2.76 7.54
CA PRO A 60 2.86 -2.59 8.54
C PRO A 60 3.59 -1.25 8.44
N GLU A 61 3.92 -0.69 9.60
CA GLU A 61 4.63 0.58 9.70
C GLU A 61 6.01 0.54 9.02
N ASP A 62 6.74 -0.57 9.14
CA ASP A 62 8.07 -0.73 8.56
C ASP A 62 8.07 -0.62 7.03
N VAL A 63 6.98 -1.06 6.41
CA VAL A 63 6.76 -0.94 4.97
C VAL A 63 6.53 0.52 4.58
N LEU A 64 5.71 1.25 5.34
CA LEU A 64 5.51 2.69 5.13
C LEU A 64 6.83 3.45 5.30
N LYS A 65 7.61 3.13 6.33
CA LYS A 65 8.94 3.72 6.57
C LYS A 65 9.92 3.39 5.45
N PHE A 66 9.94 2.15 4.96
CA PHE A 66 10.77 1.73 3.84
C PHE A 66 10.45 2.56 2.59
N TYR A 67 9.16 2.72 2.25
CA TYR A 67 8.75 3.54 1.11
C TYR A 67 9.07 5.02 1.31
N ALA A 68 8.78 5.59 2.48
CA ALA A 68 9.09 6.99 2.76
C ALA A 68 10.59 7.26 2.60
N ARG A 69 11.45 6.38 3.14
CA ARG A 69 12.91 6.48 2.96
C ARG A 69 13.30 6.39 1.49
N ARG A 70 12.72 5.44 0.74
CA ARG A 70 13.01 5.29 -0.70
C ARG A 70 12.58 6.51 -1.52
N TYR A 71 11.41 7.09 -1.22
CA TYR A 71 10.93 8.31 -1.87
C TYR A 71 11.85 9.51 -1.59
N LEU A 72 12.30 9.66 -0.34
CA LEU A 72 13.23 10.73 0.05
C LEU A 72 14.63 10.55 -0.56
N GLN A 73 15.11 9.31 -0.70
CA GLN A 73 16.40 8.98 -1.31
C GLN A 73 16.39 9.15 -2.83
N ASP A 74 15.29 8.79 -3.50
CA ASP A 74 15.09 9.04 -4.92
C ASP A 74 14.77 10.53 -5.21
N GLY A 75 14.92 11.42 -4.21
CA GLY A 75 14.98 12.87 -4.37
C GLY A 75 13.65 13.58 -4.64
N GLY A 76 12.49 12.93 -4.48
CA GLY A 76 11.21 13.51 -4.90
C GLY A 76 11.15 13.92 -6.38
N GLU A 77 12.12 13.48 -7.19
CA GLU A 77 12.21 13.79 -8.60
C GLU A 77 11.53 12.68 -9.40
N ARG A 78 10.21 12.81 -9.57
CA ARG A 78 9.51 12.40 -10.79
C ARG A 78 8.38 13.36 -11.10
#